data_AF-A0A452GXA3-F1
#
_entry.id   AF-A0A452GXA3-F1
#
_cell.length_a   1.000
_cell.length_b   1.000
_cell.length_c   1.000
_cell.angle_alpha   90.00
_cell.angle_beta   90.00
_cell.angle_gamma   90.00
#
_symmetry.space_group_name_H-M   'P 1'
#
loop_
_entity.id
_entity.type
_entity.pdbx_description
1 polymer ?
#
loop_
_entity_poly.entity_id
_entity_poly.type
_entity_poly.pdbx_seq_one_letter_code
_entity_poly.pdbx_strand_id
1 'polypeptide(L)'
;MRELFSLLTFTMGLSTPFTFNPMCMLSWTKPNQPHQLAALLKEPEKWKGTIRTVLEHWEFQCISPSPSLYRLKIEELEAERGRLEEENKSLEMKLEKLTLQGDYDRSKTKVLHFSMNPASLAKQQRKEEQHQLQEECERLRELVRVLEGGGSIPGNLEMVGSLQSPQEVAELKKQVESAELKNQRLKEVFQTKIQEFRKVCYTLTGYQIDITTENQYRLTSIYAEHQGDCLLFKASSSSGGKMQLLETEFSLTIRELIDLHLLHQDSIPAFLSAVTLELFSHQTCA
;
A
#
# COMPACT_ATOMS: atom_id res chain seq x y z
N MET A 1 -33.96 -54.31 62.60
CA MET A 1 -32.86 -54.25 61.61
C MET A 1 -32.28 -52.85 61.51
N ARG A 2 -33.01 -51.80 61.08
CA ARG A 2 -32.47 -50.42 61.09
C ARG A 2 -31.96 -49.95 62.47
N GLU A 3 -32.67 -50.27 63.55
CA GLU A 3 -32.25 -49.87 64.91
C GLU A 3 -31.03 -50.66 65.44
N LEU A 4 -30.95 -51.97 65.14
CA LEU A 4 -29.80 -52.80 65.50
C LEU A 4 -28.53 -52.37 64.74
N PHE A 5 -28.69 -51.96 63.47
CA PHE A 5 -27.59 -51.42 62.67
C PHE A 5 -27.14 -50.04 63.16
N SER A 6 -28.08 -49.19 63.60
CA SER A 6 -27.77 -47.88 64.23
C SER A 6 -26.93 -48.05 65.52
N LEU A 7 -27.29 -49.02 66.36
CA LEU A 7 -26.54 -49.37 67.57
C LEU A 7 -25.13 -49.90 67.26
N LEU A 8 -24.97 -50.73 66.21
CA LEU A 8 -23.64 -51.22 65.79
C LEU A 8 -22.76 -50.12 65.16
N THR A 9 -23.34 -49.19 64.41
CA THR A 9 -22.59 -48.03 63.88
C THR A 9 -22.14 -47.07 64.99
N PHE A 10 -22.93 -46.94 66.06
CA PHE A 10 -22.59 -46.11 67.22
C PHE A 10 -21.53 -46.75 68.12
N THR A 11 -21.53 -48.06 68.31
CA THR A 11 -20.51 -48.75 69.12
C THR A 11 -19.18 -48.94 68.41
N MET A 12 -19.14 -48.94 67.07
CA MET A 12 -17.91 -49.17 66.29
C MET A 12 -17.30 -47.89 65.68
N GLY A 13 -17.88 -46.71 65.91
CA GLY A 13 -17.25 -45.42 65.58
C GLY A 13 -16.97 -45.19 64.08
N LEU A 14 -17.78 -45.75 63.18
CA LEU A 14 -17.60 -45.59 61.73
C LEU A 14 -18.37 -44.37 61.22
N SER A 15 -17.64 -43.35 60.73
CA SER A 15 -18.16 -42.00 60.42
C SER A 15 -18.75 -41.82 59.00
N THR A 16 -19.00 -42.88 58.23
CA THR A 16 -19.51 -42.74 56.84
C THR A 16 -20.69 -43.66 56.56
N PRO A 17 -21.80 -43.15 55.98
CA PRO A 17 -22.93 -43.99 55.58
C PRO A 17 -22.54 -44.83 54.35
N PHE A 18 -22.44 -46.15 54.54
CA PHE A 18 -22.21 -47.12 53.47
C PHE A 18 -23.44 -47.25 52.56
N THR A 19 -23.27 -47.12 51.25
CA THR A 19 -24.25 -47.52 50.24
C THR A 19 -24.17 -49.04 50.02
N PHE A 20 -25.27 -49.74 50.30
CA PHE A 20 -25.34 -51.20 50.28
C PHE A 20 -25.79 -51.74 48.92
N ASN A 21 -25.10 -52.76 48.40
CA ASN A 21 -25.45 -53.47 47.18
C ASN A 21 -26.63 -54.45 47.45
N PRO A 22 -27.78 -54.36 46.74
CA PRO A 22 -29.01 -55.07 47.11
C PRO A 22 -29.01 -56.61 46.92
N MET A 23 -27.94 -57.20 46.37
CA MET A 23 -27.86 -58.65 46.09
C MET A 23 -27.74 -59.55 47.32
N CYS A 24 -27.28 -59.05 48.48
CA CYS A 24 -27.12 -59.88 49.69
C CYS A 24 -28.40 -60.05 50.53
N MET A 25 -29.55 -59.51 50.11
CA MET A 25 -30.81 -59.59 50.88
C MET A 25 -31.61 -60.90 50.73
N LEU A 26 -31.19 -61.84 49.87
CA LEU A 26 -32.05 -62.98 49.50
C LEU A 26 -31.99 -64.22 50.41
N SER A 27 -31.18 -64.25 51.47
CA SER A 27 -31.10 -65.43 52.36
C SER A 27 -31.58 -65.21 53.81
N TRP A 28 -32.19 -64.06 54.12
CA TRP A 28 -32.74 -63.80 55.46
C TRP A 28 -34.27 -63.75 55.43
N THR A 29 -34.90 -64.92 55.51
CA THR A 29 -36.34 -65.02 55.83
C THR A 29 -36.59 -64.55 57.25
N LYS A 30 -37.32 -63.43 57.40
CA LYS A 30 -37.82 -62.89 58.67
C LYS A 30 -38.57 -63.95 59.47
N PRO A 31 -38.22 -64.25 60.73
CA PRO A 31 -39.11 -64.99 61.62
C PRO A 31 -40.23 -64.04 62.08
N ASN A 32 -41.46 -64.40 61.72
CA ASN A 32 -42.64 -63.58 61.93
C ASN A 32 -43.40 -64.10 63.16
N GLN A 33 -42.82 -64.01 64.37
CA GLN A 33 -43.50 -64.10 65.68
C GLN A 33 -42.52 -63.97 66.88
N PRO A 34 -42.92 -63.31 67.99
CA PRO A 34 -42.02 -62.96 69.11
C PRO A 34 -41.47 -64.15 69.92
N HIS A 35 -42.09 -65.33 69.86
CA HIS A 35 -41.65 -66.55 70.56
C HIS A 35 -40.47 -67.27 69.88
N GLN A 36 -40.17 -66.97 68.60
CA GLN A 36 -38.97 -67.50 67.93
C GLN A 36 -37.70 -66.69 68.29
N LEU A 37 -37.83 -65.45 68.77
CA LEU A 37 -36.70 -64.64 69.23
C LEU A 37 -36.09 -65.18 70.54
N ALA A 38 -36.88 -65.85 71.37
CA ALA A 38 -36.39 -66.46 72.62
C ALA A 38 -35.53 -67.71 72.39
N ALA A 39 -35.74 -68.44 71.28
CA ALA A 39 -34.90 -69.57 70.89
C ALA A 39 -33.53 -69.13 70.35
N LEU A 40 -33.44 -67.91 69.81
CA LEU A 40 -32.19 -67.34 69.27
C LEU A 40 -31.18 -66.93 70.36
N LEU A 41 -31.62 -66.75 71.61
CA LEU A 41 -30.75 -66.47 72.75
C LEU A 41 -30.15 -67.73 73.41
N LYS A 42 -30.58 -68.94 73.00
CA LYS A 42 -30.18 -70.21 73.65
C LYS A 42 -28.89 -70.83 73.10
N GLU A 43 -28.39 -70.37 71.95
CA GLU A 43 -27.17 -70.92 71.32
C GLU A 43 -26.22 -69.80 70.81
N PRO A 44 -25.59 -69.03 71.72
CA PRO A 44 -24.68 -67.93 71.34
C PRO A 44 -23.44 -68.43 70.58
N GLU A 45 -22.99 -69.66 70.82
CA GLU A 45 -21.81 -70.25 70.16
C GLU A 45 -22.04 -70.54 68.66
N LYS A 46 -23.25 -70.91 68.27
CA LYS A 46 -23.59 -71.17 66.86
C LYS A 46 -23.63 -69.89 66.03
N TRP A 47 -24.15 -68.82 66.63
CA TRP A 47 -24.19 -67.50 65.98
C TRP A 47 -22.83 -66.81 65.98
N LYS A 48 -21.95 -67.04 66.96
CA LYS A 48 -20.55 -66.58 66.90
C LYS A 48 -19.81 -67.16 65.69
N GLY A 49 -20.04 -68.44 65.38
CA GLY A 49 -19.52 -69.08 64.17
C GLY A 49 -20.03 -68.39 62.92
N THR A 50 -21.36 -68.28 62.77
CA THR A 50 -21.98 -67.64 61.60
C THR A 50 -21.59 -66.17 61.45
N ILE A 51 -21.54 -65.40 62.54
CA ILE A 51 -21.13 -63.99 62.52
C ILE A 51 -19.65 -63.88 62.13
N ARG A 52 -18.77 -64.75 62.65
CA ARG A 52 -17.36 -64.81 62.26
C ARG A 52 -17.21 -65.14 60.78
N THR A 53 -17.93 -66.14 60.27
CA THR A 53 -17.88 -66.49 58.85
C THR A 53 -18.42 -65.37 57.98
N VAL A 54 -19.49 -64.68 58.40
CA VAL A 54 -20.03 -63.52 57.69
C VAL A 54 -19.04 -62.36 57.73
N LEU A 55 -18.38 -62.09 58.86
CA LEU A 55 -17.33 -61.07 58.97
C LEU A 55 -16.10 -61.39 58.13
N GLU A 56 -15.63 -62.64 58.12
CA GLU A 56 -14.52 -63.10 57.27
C GLU A 56 -14.90 -62.99 55.78
N HIS A 57 -16.14 -63.32 55.41
CA HIS A 57 -16.63 -63.10 54.05
C HIS A 57 -16.74 -61.62 53.70
N TRP A 58 -17.17 -60.78 54.66
CA TRP A 58 -17.30 -59.33 54.47
C TRP A 58 -15.93 -58.65 54.37
N GLU A 59 -14.94 -59.05 55.18
CA GLU A 59 -13.54 -58.60 55.04
C GLU A 59 -12.93 -59.02 53.70
N PHE A 60 -13.26 -60.21 53.20
CA PHE A 60 -12.81 -60.68 51.89
C PHE A 60 -13.49 -59.92 50.73
N GLN A 61 -14.73 -59.48 50.92
CA GLN A 61 -15.53 -58.77 49.92
C GLN A 61 -15.35 -57.24 49.98
N CYS A 62 -14.87 -56.72 51.11
CA CYS A 62 -14.47 -55.33 51.34
C CYS A 62 -12.98 -55.07 51.09
N ILE A 63 -12.27 -55.98 50.39
CA ILE A 63 -10.98 -55.67 49.79
C ILE A 63 -11.23 -54.54 48.78
N SER A 64 -11.10 -53.29 49.24
CA SER A 64 -10.89 -52.14 48.39
C SER A 64 -9.81 -52.54 47.38
N PRO A 65 -9.93 -52.16 46.09
CA PRO A 65 -8.96 -52.55 45.07
C PRO A 65 -7.55 -52.45 45.65
N SER A 66 -6.77 -53.52 45.57
CA SER A 66 -5.52 -53.60 46.32
C SER A 66 -4.66 -52.35 46.00
N PRO A 67 -3.89 -51.80 46.96
CA PRO A 67 -3.00 -50.68 46.68
C PRO A 67 -2.09 -50.93 45.45
N SER A 68 -1.80 -52.19 45.14
CA SER A 68 -1.12 -52.61 43.92
C SER A 68 -1.92 -52.39 42.63
N LEU A 69 -3.24 -52.59 42.61
CA LEU A 69 -4.07 -52.34 41.44
C LEU A 69 -4.18 -50.85 41.14
N TYR A 70 -4.31 -50.00 42.17
CA TYR A 70 -4.28 -48.56 42.00
C TYR A 70 -2.90 -48.07 41.53
N ARG A 71 -1.81 -48.65 42.03
CA ARG A 71 -0.44 -48.34 41.55
C ARG A 71 -0.27 -48.70 40.08
N LEU A 72 -0.71 -49.90 39.67
CA LEU A 72 -0.69 -50.29 38.26
C LEU A 72 -1.52 -49.35 37.38
N LYS A 73 -2.68 -48.90 37.88
CA LYS A 73 -3.50 -47.93 37.13
C LYS A 73 -2.84 -46.55 37.04
N ILE A 74 -2.13 -46.12 38.07
CA ILE A 74 -1.34 -44.87 38.06
C ILE A 74 -0.23 -44.99 37.02
N GLU A 75 0.54 -46.08 37.02
CA GLU A 75 1.60 -46.33 36.04
C GLU A 75 1.06 -46.37 34.59
N GLU A 76 -0.09 -47.01 34.37
CA GLU A 76 -0.77 -47.04 33.06
C GLU A 76 -1.19 -45.63 32.60
N LEU A 77 -1.78 -44.84 33.51
CA LEU A 77 -2.21 -43.47 33.21
C LEU A 77 -1.02 -42.52 33.00
N GLU A 78 0.09 -42.73 33.70
CA GLU A 78 1.34 -41.97 33.53
C GLU A 78 2.00 -42.29 32.17
N ALA A 79 2.00 -43.57 31.77
CA ALA A 79 2.48 -43.98 30.45
C ALA A 79 1.60 -43.38 29.32
N GLU A 80 0.28 -43.41 29.50
CA GLU A 80 -0.67 -42.80 28.55
C GLU A 80 -0.48 -41.28 28.47
N ARG A 81 -0.30 -40.61 29.61
CA ARG A 81 0.01 -39.18 29.66
C ARG A 81 1.30 -38.87 28.91
N GLY A 82 2.36 -39.65 29.12
CA GLY A 82 3.63 -39.50 28.40
C GLY A 82 3.48 -39.67 26.89
N ARG A 83 2.68 -40.65 26.44
CA ARG A 83 2.37 -40.84 25.02
C ARG A 83 1.62 -39.64 24.42
N LEU A 84 0.58 -39.17 25.10
CA LEU A 84 -0.21 -38.03 24.67
C LEU A 84 0.62 -36.73 24.67
N GLU A 85 1.52 -36.55 25.62
CA GLU A 85 2.44 -35.40 25.65
C GLU A 85 3.37 -35.38 24.44
N GLU A 86 3.92 -36.53 24.04
CA GLU A 86 4.78 -36.61 22.86
C GLU A 86 4.00 -36.40 21.55
N GLU A 87 2.81 -36.99 21.45
CA GLU A 87 1.92 -36.73 20.31
C GLU A 87 1.54 -35.25 20.23
N ASN A 88 1.21 -34.62 21.36
CA ASN A 88 0.87 -33.20 21.41
C ASN A 88 2.05 -32.32 20.98
N LYS A 89 3.27 -32.57 21.48
CA LYS A 89 4.49 -31.88 20.99
C LYS A 89 4.67 -32.03 19.49
N SER A 90 4.44 -33.23 18.95
CA SER A 90 4.56 -33.47 17.51
C SER A 90 3.52 -32.68 16.70
N LEU A 91 2.31 -32.53 17.24
CA LEU A 91 1.22 -31.77 16.63
C LEU A 91 1.46 -30.27 16.75
N GLU A 92 1.93 -29.79 17.90
CA GLU A 92 2.35 -28.41 18.13
C GLU A 92 3.45 -28.00 17.15
N MET A 93 4.48 -28.82 16.95
CA MET A 93 5.54 -28.56 15.99
C MET A 93 5.02 -28.48 14.55
N LYS A 94 4.07 -29.35 14.17
CA LYS A 94 3.43 -29.31 12.84
C LYS A 94 2.60 -28.05 12.68
N LEU A 95 1.82 -27.66 13.69
CA LEU A 95 1.01 -26.45 13.68
C LEU A 95 1.88 -25.20 13.60
N GLU A 96 3.00 -25.15 14.34
CA GLU A 96 3.95 -24.05 14.26
C GLU A 96 4.55 -23.94 12.85
N LYS A 97 4.96 -25.07 12.26
CA LYS A 97 5.46 -25.10 10.87
C LYS A 97 4.42 -24.56 9.88
N LEU A 98 3.16 -24.97 10.00
CA LEU A 98 2.09 -24.50 9.12
C LEU A 98 1.80 -23.00 9.34
N THR A 99 1.84 -22.55 10.60
CA THR A 99 1.67 -21.14 10.96
C THR A 99 2.79 -20.29 10.36
N LEU A 100 4.04 -20.77 10.39
CA LEU A 100 5.18 -20.12 9.72
C LEU A 100 5.03 -20.08 8.19
N GLN A 101 4.30 -21.02 7.60
CA GLN A 101 3.95 -21.04 6.17
C GLN A 101 2.75 -20.15 5.84
N GLY A 102 2.12 -19.53 6.85
CA GLY A 102 0.99 -18.62 6.69
C GLY A 102 -0.39 -19.29 6.76
N ASP A 103 -0.48 -20.53 7.25
CA ASP A 103 -1.78 -21.14 7.54
C ASP A 103 -2.45 -20.45 8.73
N TYR A 104 -3.78 -20.36 8.67
CA TYR A 104 -4.59 -19.70 9.69
C TYR A 104 -5.91 -20.45 9.92
N ASP A 105 -6.41 -20.35 11.15
CA ASP A 105 -7.72 -20.88 11.52
C ASP A 105 -8.84 -19.98 10.96
N ARG A 106 -9.65 -20.53 10.04
CA ARG A 106 -10.76 -19.83 9.39
C ARG A 106 -11.89 -19.42 10.33
N SER A 107 -12.03 -20.10 11.49
CA SER A 107 -13.05 -19.76 12.48
C SER A 107 -12.69 -18.52 13.30
N LYS A 108 -11.40 -18.28 13.49
CA LYS A 108 -10.86 -17.16 14.31
C LYS A 108 -10.37 -15.99 13.46
N THR A 109 -9.88 -16.26 12.25
CA THR A 109 -9.17 -15.27 11.43
C THR A 109 -9.74 -15.21 10.03
N LYS A 110 -10.13 -14.00 9.61
CA LYS A 110 -10.56 -13.71 8.23
C LYS A 110 -9.50 -12.87 7.54
N VAL A 111 -8.93 -13.39 6.46
CA VAL A 111 -7.97 -12.66 5.63
C VAL A 111 -8.73 -11.78 4.64
N LEU A 112 -8.39 -10.50 4.61
CA LEU A 112 -8.95 -9.51 3.71
C LEU A 112 -7.82 -8.90 2.87
N HIS A 113 -8.11 -8.60 1.62
CA HIS A 113 -7.23 -7.82 0.75
C HIS A 113 -8.10 -6.90 -0.10
N PHE A 114 -7.50 -5.85 -0.65
CA PHE A 114 -8.20 -5.00 -1.61
C PHE A 114 -8.62 -5.81 -2.83
N SER A 115 -9.86 -5.60 -3.29
CA SER A 115 -10.35 -6.17 -4.56
C SER A 115 -9.44 -5.74 -5.71
N MET A 116 -9.13 -4.45 -5.75
CA MET A 116 -8.15 -3.83 -6.65
C MET A 116 -6.77 -3.79 -5.98
N ASN A 117 -6.01 -4.87 -6.11
CA ASN A 117 -4.63 -4.94 -5.65
C ASN A 117 -3.66 -5.04 -6.85
N PRO A 118 -2.36 -4.73 -6.66
CA PRO A 118 -1.38 -4.79 -7.73
C PRO A 118 -1.29 -6.15 -8.44
N ALA A 119 -1.46 -7.27 -7.72
CA ALA A 119 -1.43 -8.60 -8.32
C ALA A 119 -2.67 -8.87 -9.19
N SER A 120 -3.87 -8.42 -8.76
CA SER A 120 -5.09 -8.45 -9.57
C SER A 120 -4.95 -7.63 -10.84
N LEU A 121 -4.38 -6.42 -10.74
CA LEU A 121 -4.11 -5.54 -11.88
C LEU A 121 -3.14 -6.18 -12.86
N ALA A 122 -2.00 -6.69 -12.38
CA ALA A 122 -1.02 -7.38 -13.23
C ALA A 122 -1.61 -8.63 -13.90
N LYS A 123 -2.49 -9.37 -13.23
CA LYS A 123 -3.19 -10.51 -13.81
C LYS A 123 -4.18 -10.07 -14.91
N GLN A 124 -4.86 -8.95 -14.72
CA GLN A 124 -5.78 -8.40 -15.73
C GLN A 124 -5.00 -7.90 -16.96
N GLN A 125 -3.92 -7.14 -16.76
CA GLN A 125 -3.06 -6.67 -17.84
C GLN A 125 -2.50 -7.84 -18.66
N ARG A 126 -1.99 -8.88 -18.00
CA ARG A 126 -1.49 -10.07 -18.71
C ARG A 126 -2.56 -10.76 -19.54
N LYS A 127 -3.81 -10.81 -19.06
CA LYS A 127 -4.93 -11.37 -19.83
C LYS A 127 -5.24 -10.53 -21.07
N GLU A 128 -5.23 -9.21 -20.90
CA GLU A 128 -5.46 -8.26 -21.99
C GLU A 128 -4.36 -8.36 -23.05
N GLU A 129 -3.10 -8.37 -22.64
CA GLU A 129 -1.95 -8.59 -23.54
C GLU A 129 -2.05 -9.92 -24.28
N GLN A 130 -2.43 -11.00 -23.58
CA GLN A 130 -2.61 -12.31 -24.21
C GLN A 130 -3.75 -12.29 -25.24
N HIS A 131 -4.84 -11.59 -24.94
CA HIS A 131 -5.96 -11.42 -25.87
C HIS A 131 -5.53 -10.66 -27.13
N GLN A 132 -4.85 -9.52 -26.96
CA GLN A 132 -4.34 -8.71 -28.06
C GLN A 132 -3.36 -9.48 -28.94
N LEU A 133 -2.44 -10.24 -28.32
CA LEU A 133 -1.51 -11.11 -29.05
C LEU A 133 -2.24 -12.20 -29.84
N GLN A 134 -3.32 -12.75 -29.29
CA GLN A 134 -4.12 -13.75 -29.99
C GLN A 134 -4.85 -13.14 -31.19
N GLU A 135 -5.49 -11.98 -31.04
CA GLU A 135 -6.14 -11.26 -32.13
C GLU A 135 -5.13 -10.91 -33.25
N GLU A 136 -3.95 -10.45 -32.88
CA GLU A 136 -2.89 -10.13 -33.84
C GLU A 136 -2.39 -11.38 -34.56
N CYS A 137 -2.21 -12.49 -33.83
CA CYS A 137 -1.88 -13.77 -34.44
C CYS A 137 -2.95 -14.25 -35.42
N GLU A 138 -4.23 -14.10 -35.09
CA GLU A 138 -5.34 -14.46 -35.97
C GLU A 138 -5.37 -13.57 -37.22
N ARG A 139 -5.19 -12.26 -37.05
CA ARG A 139 -5.11 -11.29 -38.15
C ARG A 139 -3.93 -11.58 -39.09
N LEU A 140 -2.75 -11.84 -38.53
CA LEU A 140 -1.56 -12.20 -39.31
C LEU A 140 -1.73 -13.54 -40.01
N ARG A 141 -2.35 -14.53 -39.37
CA ARG A 141 -2.67 -15.82 -40.01
C ARG A 141 -3.63 -15.64 -41.19
N GLU A 142 -4.62 -14.78 -41.07
CA GLU A 142 -5.54 -14.48 -42.18
C GLU A 142 -4.81 -13.76 -43.32
N LEU A 143 -3.94 -12.79 -43.00
CA LEU A 143 -3.12 -12.11 -43.99
C LEU A 143 -2.20 -13.07 -44.76
N VAL A 144 -1.51 -13.96 -44.03
CA VAL A 144 -0.67 -15.00 -44.64
C VAL A 144 -1.49 -15.88 -45.56
N ARG A 145 -2.70 -16.30 -45.17
CA ARG A 145 -3.60 -17.08 -46.02
C ARG A 145 -3.98 -16.36 -47.32
N VAL A 146 -4.26 -15.06 -47.25
CA VAL A 146 -4.59 -14.24 -48.43
C VAL A 146 -3.37 -14.11 -49.37
N LEU A 147 -2.18 -13.93 -48.80
CA LEU A 147 -0.93 -13.83 -49.56
C LEU A 147 -0.53 -15.16 -50.21
N GLU A 148 -0.64 -16.27 -49.48
CA GLU A 148 -0.42 -17.63 -50.01
C GLU A 148 -1.43 -17.99 -51.11
N GLY A 149 -2.64 -17.43 -51.05
CA GLY A 149 -3.67 -17.55 -52.09
C GLY A 149 -3.45 -16.66 -53.33
N GLY A 150 -2.35 -15.91 -53.41
CA GLY A 150 -2.01 -15.06 -54.57
C GLY A 150 -2.72 -13.70 -54.61
N GLY A 151 -3.34 -13.25 -53.51
CA GLY A 151 -3.96 -11.92 -53.40
C GLY A 151 -2.93 -10.81 -53.13
N SER A 152 -3.11 -9.63 -53.76
CA SER A 152 -2.33 -8.44 -53.40
C SER A 152 -2.75 -7.91 -52.02
N ILE A 153 -1.76 -7.48 -51.24
CA ILE A 153 -1.95 -6.89 -49.90
C ILE A 153 -2.90 -5.69 -50.01
N PRO A 154 -4.03 -5.64 -49.28
CA PRO A 154 -4.82 -4.42 -49.20
C PRO A 154 -3.97 -3.34 -48.52
N GLY A 155 -3.77 -2.22 -49.22
CA GLY A 155 -2.87 -1.10 -48.83
C GLY A 155 -3.20 -0.37 -47.52
N ASN A 156 -4.06 -0.93 -46.68
CA ASN A 156 -4.38 -0.40 -45.36
C ASN A 156 -3.40 -0.90 -44.26
N LEU A 157 -2.37 -1.67 -44.64
CA LEU A 157 -1.44 -2.34 -43.73
C LEU A 157 -0.04 -1.71 -43.61
N GLU A 158 0.21 -0.55 -44.22
CA GLU A 158 1.45 0.21 -43.96
C GLU A 158 1.38 1.04 -42.67
N MET A 159 0.24 1.05 -41.99
CA MET A 159 0.04 1.67 -40.68
C MET A 159 0.38 0.71 -39.51
N VAL A 160 1.30 -0.24 -39.71
CA VAL A 160 1.76 -1.19 -38.65
C VAL A 160 2.90 -0.56 -37.84
N GLY A 161 2.69 0.69 -37.40
CA GLY A 161 3.68 1.46 -36.64
C GLY A 161 3.20 1.97 -35.28
N SER A 162 1.91 1.91 -34.96
CA SER A 162 1.43 2.43 -33.68
C SER A 162 0.31 1.57 -33.09
N LEU A 163 0.73 0.56 -32.33
CA LEU A 163 -0.10 -0.16 -31.36
C LEU A 163 -0.30 0.70 -30.10
N GLN A 164 -0.91 1.86 -30.25
CA GLN A 164 -1.44 2.60 -29.11
C GLN A 164 -2.94 2.42 -29.12
N SER A 165 -3.53 1.99 -28.00
CA SER A 165 -4.98 1.82 -27.92
C SER A 165 -5.66 3.15 -28.31
N PRO A 166 -6.80 3.14 -29.04
CA PRO A 166 -7.49 4.38 -29.44
C PRO A 166 -7.76 5.33 -28.27
N GLN A 167 -7.90 4.77 -27.06
CA GLN A 167 -8.08 5.50 -25.81
C GLN A 167 -6.77 6.17 -25.33
N GLU A 168 -5.63 5.47 -25.33
CA GLU A 168 -4.33 6.08 -25.01
C GLU A 168 -3.96 7.15 -26.04
N VAL A 169 -4.25 6.94 -27.32
CA VAL A 169 -4.05 7.96 -28.36
C VAL A 169 -4.90 9.20 -28.08
N ALA A 170 -6.15 9.03 -27.65
CA ALA A 170 -7.02 10.15 -27.29
C ALA A 170 -6.53 10.89 -26.03
N GLU A 171 -6.07 10.16 -25.02
CA GLU A 171 -5.51 10.74 -23.79
C GLU A 171 -4.20 11.48 -24.05
N LEU A 172 -3.29 10.89 -24.84
CA LEU A 172 -2.03 11.52 -25.25
C LEU A 172 -2.28 12.76 -26.11
N LYS A 173 -3.22 12.71 -27.06
CA LYS A 173 -3.63 13.88 -27.85
C LYS A 173 -4.14 15.00 -26.95
N LYS A 174 -4.99 14.69 -25.98
CA LYS A 174 -5.48 15.68 -25.00
C LYS A 174 -4.35 16.27 -24.15
N GLN A 175 -3.34 15.47 -23.79
CA GLN A 175 -2.16 15.96 -23.06
C GLN A 175 -1.30 16.88 -23.93
N VAL A 176 -1.10 16.55 -25.21
CA VAL A 176 -0.38 17.39 -26.18
C VAL A 176 -1.11 18.71 -26.36
N GLU A 177 -2.42 18.69 -26.63
CA GLU A 177 -3.24 19.91 -26.74
C GLU A 177 -3.17 20.77 -25.47
N SER A 178 -3.22 20.13 -24.29
CA SER A 178 -3.09 20.86 -23.02
C SER A 178 -1.70 21.50 -22.84
N ALA A 179 -0.64 20.79 -23.22
CA ALA A 179 0.74 21.29 -23.16
C ALA A 179 0.97 22.42 -24.17
N GLU A 180 0.47 22.27 -25.40
CA GLU A 180 0.50 23.31 -26.43
C GLU A 180 -0.24 24.56 -25.98
N LEU A 181 -1.44 24.41 -25.41
CA LEU A 181 -2.21 25.54 -24.88
C LEU A 181 -1.47 26.25 -23.74
N LYS A 182 -0.82 25.51 -22.84
CA LYS A 182 0.01 26.09 -21.79
C LYS A 182 1.21 26.86 -22.35
N ASN A 183 1.90 26.29 -23.34
CA ASN A 183 3.02 26.95 -24.02
C ASN A 183 2.56 28.21 -24.76
N GLN A 184 1.40 28.18 -25.39
CA GLN A 184 0.82 29.32 -26.07
C GLN A 184 0.49 30.45 -25.09
N ARG A 185 -0.19 30.13 -23.99
CA ARG A 185 -0.46 31.10 -22.92
C ARG A 185 0.81 31.69 -22.32
N LEU A 186 1.86 30.86 -22.14
CA LEU A 186 3.13 31.33 -21.62
C LEU A 186 3.81 32.33 -22.58
N LYS A 187 3.77 32.06 -23.90
CA LYS A 187 4.26 32.99 -24.93
C LYS A 187 3.50 34.32 -24.89
N GLU A 188 2.17 34.28 -24.77
CA GLU A 188 1.32 35.48 -24.68
C GLU A 188 1.64 36.32 -23.44
N VAL A 189 1.80 35.68 -22.28
CA VAL A 189 2.19 36.37 -21.04
C VAL A 189 3.58 36.99 -21.17
N PHE A 190 4.54 36.26 -21.74
CA PHE A 190 5.88 36.79 -21.96
C PHE A 190 5.88 38.00 -22.90
N GLN A 191 5.17 37.91 -24.03
CA GLN A 191 5.02 39.04 -24.97
C GLN A 191 4.39 40.24 -24.28
N THR A 192 3.31 40.03 -23.52
CA THR A 192 2.63 41.10 -22.77
C THR A 192 3.57 41.76 -21.77
N LYS A 193 4.37 40.98 -21.03
CA LYS A 193 5.32 41.50 -20.05
C LYS A 193 6.48 42.27 -20.68
N ILE A 194 7.00 41.80 -21.82
CA ILE A 194 8.04 42.51 -22.56
C ILE A 194 7.51 43.83 -23.13
N GLN A 195 6.27 43.84 -23.64
CA GLN A 195 5.61 45.07 -24.10
C GLN A 195 5.36 46.05 -22.95
N GLU A 196 4.90 45.57 -21.80
CA GLU A 196 4.72 46.37 -20.59
C GLU A 196 6.04 47.02 -20.18
N PHE A 197 7.12 46.23 -20.10
CA PHE A 197 8.46 46.72 -19.76
C PHE A 197 8.95 47.77 -20.78
N ARG A 198 8.83 47.49 -22.09
CA ARG A 198 9.21 48.44 -23.15
C ARG A 198 8.43 49.75 -23.05
N LYS A 199 7.14 49.70 -22.73
CA LYS A 199 6.31 50.91 -22.54
C LYS A 199 6.76 51.72 -21.33
N VAL A 200 7.15 51.05 -20.24
CA VAL A 200 7.70 51.71 -19.05
C VAL A 200 9.05 52.35 -19.38
N CYS A 201 9.97 51.64 -20.02
CA CYS A 201 11.26 52.19 -20.46
C CYS A 201 11.08 53.39 -21.39
N TYR A 202 10.17 53.30 -22.36
CA TYR A 202 9.86 54.39 -23.28
C TYR A 202 9.37 55.64 -22.55
N THR A 203 8.44 55.48 -21.61
CA THR A 203 7.89 56.60 -20.83
C THR A 203 8.93 57.22 -19.89
N LEU A 204 9.78 56.40 -19.25
CA LEU A 204 10.73 56.87 -18.23
C LEU A 204 12.01 57.45 -18.82
N THR A 205 12.54 56.82 -19.87
CA THR A 205 13.85 57.17 -20.45
C THR A 205 13.74 57.98 -21.74
N GLY A 206 12.56 57.99 -22.37
CA GLY A 206 12.36 58.58 -23.68
C GLY A 206 12.87 57.72 -24.85
N TYR A 207 13.32 56.48 -24.61
CA TYR A 207 13.80 55.60 -25.67
C TYR A 207 12.95 54.35 -25.84
N GLN A 208 12.53 54.09 -27.08
CA GLN A 208 11.92 52.85 -27.50
C GLN A 208 13.02 51.87 -27.90
N ILE A 209 13.13 50.73 -27.21
CA ILE A 209 14.20 49.75 -27.40
C ILE A 209 13.65 48.53 -28.13
N ASP A 210 13.90 48.41 -29.44
CA ASP A 210 13.49 47.32 -30.33
C ASP A 210 14.61 46.32 -30.62
N ILE A 211 14.30 45.03 -30.61
CA ILE A 211 15.24 43.97 -31.00
C ILE A 211 15.11 43.78 -32.52
N THR A 212 16.14 44.10 -33.29
CA THR A 212 16.10 44.02 -34.76
C THR A 212 16.58 42.66 -35.28
N THR A 213 17.82 42.29 -34.96
CA THR A 213 18.43 40.99 -35.29
C THR A 213 19.12 40.44 -34.06
N GLU A 214 19.71 39.23 -34.14
CA GLU A 214 20.44 38.64 -33.01
C GLU A 214 21.47 39.61 -32.43
N ASN A 215 21.29 39.93 -31.15
CA ASN A 215 22.15 40.83 -30.37
C ASN A 215 22.20 42.28 -30.85
N GLN A 216 21.21 42.74 -31.63
CA GLN A 216 21.10 44.15 -32.06
C GLN A 216 19.84 44.83 -31.51
N TYR A 217 20.05 45.97 -30.88
CA TYR A 217 19.04 46.79 -30.22
C TYR A 217 18.95 48.15 -30.90
N ARG A 218 17.78 48.44 -31.45
CA ARG A 218 17.43 49.73 -32.04
C ARG A 218 16.79 50.61 -30.98
N LEU A 219 17.34 51.79 -30.79
CA LEU A 219 16.84 52.82 -29.89
C LEU A 219 16.25 53.95 -30.75
N THR A 220 14.98 54.23 -30.54
CA THR A 220 14.28 55.37 -31.15
C THR A 220 13.87 56.34 -30.05
N SER A 221 14.27 57.60 -30.18
CA SER A 221 13.93 58.65 -29.20
C SER A 221 12.47 59.10 -29.37
N ILE A 222 11.81 59.47 -28.27
CA ILE A 222 10.51 60.17 -28.26
C ILE A 222 10.57 61.51 -29.01
N TYR A 223 11.76 62.12 -29.06
CA TYR A 223 12.03 63.43 -29.67
C TYR A 223 12.72 63.29 -31.03
N ALA A 224 12.61 62.13 -31.69
CA ALA A 224 13.16 61.92 -33.03
C ALA A 224 12.51 62.88 -34.04
N GLU A 225 13.34 63.60 -34.80
CA GLU A 225 12.87 64.58 -35.80
C GLU A 225 12.35 63.91 -37.07
N HIS A 226 12.93 62.77 -37.44
CA HIS A 226 12.51 61.97 -38.58
C HIS A 226 12.19 60.51 -38.19
N GLN A 227 11.26 59.88 -38.92
CA GLN A 227 10.87 58.48 -38.67
C GLN A 227 12.01 57.46 -38.87
N GLY A 228 13.11 57.86 -39.51
CA GLY A 228 14.31 57.05 -39.70
C GLY A 228 15.36 57.21 -38.59
N ASP A 229 15.22 58.19 -37.71
CA ASP A 229 16.26 58.52 -36.73
C ASP A 229 16.29 57.48 -35.63
N CYS A 230 17.36 56.70 -35.63
CA CYS A 230 17.55 55.64 -34.65
C CYS A 230 19.03 55.40 -34.38
N LEU A 231 19.31 54.96 -33.16
CA LEU A 231 20.60 54.48 -32.73
C LEU A 231 20.58 52.96 -32.72
N LEU A 232 21.62 52.33 -33.24
CA LEU A 232 21.69 50.88 -33.30
C LEU A 232 22.85 50.40 -32.45
N PHE A 233 22.56 49.64 -31.40
CA PHE A 233 23.56 49.04 -30.52
C PHE A 233 23.67 47.55 -30.78
N LYS A 234 24.88 47.01 -30.76
CA LYS A 234 25.15 45.58 -30.86
C LYS A 234 25.82 45.10 -29.58
N ALA A 235 25.28 44.04 -28.97
CA ALA A 235 25.96 43.36 -27.88
C ALA A 235 27.08 42.49 -28.46
N SER A 236 28.31 42.74 -28.02
CA SER A 236 29.46 41.94 -28.43
C SER A 236 29.58 40.69 -27.56
N SER A 237 29.49 39.51 -28.19
CA SER A 237 29.60 38.21 -27.51
C SER A 237 31.02 37.92 -26.98
N SER A 238 32.06 38.57 -27.51
CA SER A 238 33.46 38.34 -27.13
C SER A 238 33.93 39.21 -25.96
N SER A 239 33.23 40.30 -25.63
CA SER A 239 33.66 41.29 -24.64
C SER A 239 32.72 41.39 -23.43
N GLY A 240 32.22 40.25 -22.95
CA GLY A 240 31.45 40.20 -21.70
C GLY A 240 30.11 40.95 -21.71
N GLY A 241 29.49 41.14 -22.87
CA GLY A 241 28.20 41.84 -22.99
C GLY A 241 28.30 43.36 -23.12
N LYS A 242 29.49 43.92 -23.39
CA LYS A 242 29.63 45.35 -23.71
C LYS A 242 28.83 45.69 -24.99
N MET A 243 28.08 46.79 -24.93
CA MET A 243 27.28 47.30 -26.04
C MET A 243 28.13 48.23 -26.91
N GLN A 244 28.10 48.04 -28.22
CA GLN A 244 28.80 48.86 -29.21
C GLN A 244 27.80 49.58 -30.10
N LEU A 245 27.95 50.89 -30.29
CA LEU A 245 27.16 51.66 -31.24
C LEU A 245 27.59 51.32 -32.67
N LEU A 246 26.61 51.05 -33.54
CA LEU A 246 26.77 50.90 -34.98
C LEU A 246 26.47 52.24 -35.66
N GLU A 247 27.19 52.53 -36.73
CA GLU A 247 27.00 53.76 -37.50
C GLU A 247 25.62 53.72 -38.20
N THR A 248 24.81 54.73 -37.92
CA THR A 248 23.53 55.04 -38.57
C THR A 248 23.55 56.47 -39.09
N GLU A 249 22.67 56.84 -40.03
CA GLU A 249 22.53 58.22 -40.52
C GLU A 249 22.37 59.23 -39.37
N PHE A 250 21.59 58.89 -38.35
CA PHE A 250 21.43 59.71 -37.15
C PHE A 250 22.70 59.77 -36.30
N SER A 251 23.47 58.69 -36.17
CA SER A 251 24.74 58.73 -35.43
C SER A 251 25.76 59.70 -36.04
N LEU A 252 25.67 59.98 -37.35
CA LEU A 252 26.54 60.91 -38.05
C LEU A 252 26.31 62.37 -37.63
N THR A 253 25.07 62.73 -37.25
CA THR A 253 24.71 64.10 -36.88
C THR A 253 25.15 64.45 -35.45
N ILE A 254 25.26 63.45 -34.58
CA ILE A 254 25.64 63.59 -33.17
C ILE A 254 27.06 63.10 -32.86
N ARG A 255 27.97 63.12 -33.84
CA ARG A 255 29.36 62.64 -33.71
C ARG A 255 30.10 63.26 -32.53
N GLU A 256 29.90 64.55 -32.26
CA GLU A 256 30.55 65.24 -31.14
C GLU A 256 30.15 64.65 -29.77
N LEU A 257 28.87 64.29 -29.61
CA LEU A 257 28.36 63.65 -28.40
C LEU A 257 28.87 62.21 -28.27
N ILE A 258 29.01 61.49 -29.38
CA ILE A 258 29.60 60.15 -29.42
C ILE A 258 31.05 60.21 -28.96
N ASP A 259 31.85 61.12 -29.53
CA ASP A 259 33.26 61.26 -29.19
C ASP A 259 33.43 61.60 -27.70
N LEU A 260 32.67 62.57 -27.19
CA LEU A 260 32.76 62.97 -25.78
C LEU A 260 32.31 61.86 -24.82
N HIS A 261 31.12 61.28 -25.03
CA HIS A 261 30.50 60.41 -24.02
C HIS A 261 30.80 58.92 -24.21
N LEU A 262 30.98 58.45 -25.44
CA LEU A 262 31.29 57.04 -25.73
C LEU A 262 32.79 56.76 -25.86
N LEU A 263 33.59 57.67 -26.46
CA LEU A 263 35.04 57.45 -26.58
C LEU A 263 35.82 57.92 -25.35
N HIS A 264 35.57 59.13 -24.83
CA HIS A 264 36.33 59.66 -23.71
C HIS A 264 35.81 59.18 -22.34
N GLN A 265 34.48 59.16 -22.16
CA GLN A 265 33.85 58.79 -20.87
C GLN A 265 33.42 57.32 -20.78
N ASP A 266 33.41 56.58 -21.90
CA ASP A 266 32.97 55.17 -22.00
C ASP A 266 31.61 54.88 -21.32
N SER A 267 30.68 55.83 -21.40
CA SER A 267 29.40 55.76 -20.67
C SER A 267 28.19 55.95 -21.59
N ILE A 268 27.52 54.84 -21.89
CA ILE A 268 26.27 54.83 -22.69
C ILE A 268 25.14 55.61 -22.00
N PRO A 269 24.92 55.48 -20.67
CA PRO A 269 23.89 56.29 -20.01
C PRO A 269 24.16 57.80 -20.13
N ALA A 270 25.40 58.24 -19.97
CA ALA A 270 25.76 59.66 -20.13
C ALA A 270 25.49 60.15 -21.55
N PHE A 271 25.88 59.34 -22.55
CA PHE A 271 25.60 59.61 -23.96
C PHE A 271 24.11 59.74 -24.25
N LEU A 272 23.30 58.75 -23.86
CA LEU A 272 21.86 58.75 -24.14
C LEU A 272 21.15 59.92 -23.44
N SER A 273 21.56 60.27 -22.22
CA SER A 273 21.02 61.45 -21.52
C SER A 273 21.36 62.75 -22.25
N ALA A 274 22.60 62.92 -22.70
CA ALA A 274 23.01 64.11 -23.46
C ALA A 274 22.23 64.23 -24.77
N VAL A 275 22.09 63.13 -25.53
CA VAL A 275 21.29 63.09 -26.76
C VAL A 275 19.82 63.42 -26.51
N THR A 276 19.23 62.92 -25.42
CA THR A 276 17.84 63.25 -25.05
C THR A 276 17.67 64.74 -24.80
N LEU A 277 18.59 65.36 -24.05
CA LEU A 277 18.55 66.80 -23.76
C LEU A 277 18.72 67.64 -25.02
N GLU A 278 19.63 67.24 -25.91
CA GLU A 278 19.87 67.89 -27.19
C GLU A 278 18.61 67.84 -28.06
N LEU A 279 18.06 66.65 -28.33
CA LEU A 279 16.84 66.48 -29.14
C LEU A 279 15.64 67.21 -28.53
N PHE A 280 15.50 67.19 -27.20
CA PHE A 280 14.45 67.94 -26.52
C PHE A 280 14.60 69.46 -26.72
N SER A 281 15.83 69.98 -26.68
CA SER A 281 16.09 71.40 -26.92
C SER A 281 15.74 71.81 -28.35
N HIS A 282 16.13 71.04 -29.37
CA HIS A 282 15.77 71.29 -30.77
C HIS A 282 14.25 71.32 -30.97
N GLN A 283 13.52 70.43 -30.30
CA GLN A 283 12.06 70.37 -30.40
C GLN A 283 11.33 71.51 -29.65
N THR A 284 11.96 72.09 -28.62
CA THR A 284 11.37 73.18 -27.80
C THR A 284 11.85 74.58 -28.17
N CYS A 285 12.91 74.70 -28.97
CA CYS A 285 13.40 75.98 -29.50
C CYS A 285 12.71 76.41 -30.82
N ALA A 286 11.73 75.65 -31.31
CA ALA A 286 10.87 76.00 -32.45
C ALA A 286 9.68 76.90 -32.08
#